data_AF-A0A0R2VP15-F1
#
_entry.id   AF-A0A0R2VP15-F1
#
_cell.length_a   1.000
_cell.length_b   1.000
_cell.length_c   1.000
_cell.angle_alpha   90.00
_cell.angle_beta   90.00
_cell.angle_gamma   90.00
#
_symmetry.space_group_name_H-M   'P 1'
#
loop_
_entity.id
_entity.type
_entity.pdbx_description
1 polymer ?
#
loop_
_entity_poly.entity_id
_entity_poly.type
_entity_poly.pdbx_seq_one_letter_code
_entity_poly.pdbx_strand_id
1 'polypeptide(L)'
;MKSGIIACVLLLSVTSCKSQSVDRAGVAFYNVENLMDTIDNPLKLDDEFTPGSEKAWNTEKYLTKLQHIAEVLVTAGQDLPVLIGLCEIENRKVLEDLIGRQELQAGNYGIAQFDSPDARGIDCALLYRKDRFEVKDAFPVQVDLSMEGGGATRDILYVSGVFKADKSQTLVHVFVNHWPSRYEGEEVTRPRRIKAASVLKRQIDSLNNKYDDPVIIAMGDFNDSPFDESLMITLSAATHQENFADESLVNLVAEFQKTNDGSYNYKGNWQALDQMIVSECLLTGNSRLQADKRKVRFIRNDFQMYNNTKYGPTPNRTYGGSNYYGGYSDHLPVYFEIVLTDL
;
A
#
# COMPACT_ATOMS: atom_id res chain seq x y z
N MET A 1 18.01 -70.81 41.02
CA MET A 1 17.36 -70.15 39.87
C MET A 1 16.45 -69.05 40.37
N LYS A 2 16.91 -67.79 40.36
CA LYS A 2 16.05 -66.60 40.45
C LYS A 2 16.66 -65.55 39.54
N SER A 3 16.12 -65.45 38.33
CA SER A 3 16.53 -64.47 37.33
C SER A 3 15.87 -63.13 37.64
N GLY A 4 16.65 -62.14 38.05
CA GLY A 4 16.19 -60.75 38.19
C GLY A 4 16.25 -60.05 36.84
N ILE A 5 15.09 -59.66 36.31
CA ILE A 5 14.99 -58.83 35.11
C ILE A 5 15.22 -57.38 35.54
N ILE A 6 16.35 -56.79 35.13
CA ILE A 6 16.60 -55.36 35.26
C ILE A 6 15.95 -54.69 34.06
N ALA A 7 14.86 -53.96 34.30
CA ALA A 7 14.22 -53.12 33.29
C ALA A 7 14.98 -51.78 33.23
N CYS A 8 15.78 -51.58 32.18
CA CYS A 8 16.33 -50.27 31.83
C CYS A 8 15.20 -49.38 31.29
N VAL A 9 14.78 -48.40 32.09
CA VAL A 9 13.86 -47.34 31.64
C VAL A 9 14.70 -46.30 30.89
N LEU A 10 14.57 -46.29 29.55
CA LEU A 10 15.09 -45.21 28.71
C LEU A 10 14.20 -43.97 28.90
N LEU A 11 14.73 -42.98 29.62
CA LEU A 11 14.17 -41.62 29.67
C LEU A 11 14.43 -40.93 28.32
N LEU A 12 13.45 -41.02 27.42
CA LEU A 12 13.38 -40.17 26.23
C LEU A 12 13.09 -38.74 26.68
N SER A 13 14.14 -37.92 26.75
CA SER A 13 14.02 -36.47 26.89
C SER A 13 13.38 -35.90 25.63
N VAL A 14 12.07 -35.67 25.69
CA VAL A 14 11.33 -34.95 24.65
C VAL A 14 11.74 -33.48 24.73
N THR A 15 12.78 -33.11 23.99
CA THR A 15 13.08 -31.70 23.74
C THR A 15 11.94 -31.17 22.87
N SER A 16 10.95 -30.53 23.52
CA SER A 16 9.99 -29.67 22.81
C SER A 16 10.79 -28.54 22.18
N CYS A 17 11.14 -28.71 20.91
CA CYS A 17 11.58 -27.64 20.06
C CYS A 17 10.37 -26.71 19.92
N LYS A 18 10.24 -25.73 20.82
CA LYS A 18 9.34 -24.61 20.60
C LYS A 18 9.89 -23.91 19.36
N SER A 19 9.27 -24.16 18.21
CA SER A 19 9.43 -23.32 17.03
C SER A 19 9.25 -21.88 17.49
N GLN A 20 10.31 -21.09 17.44
CA GLN A 20 10.19 -19.65 17.69
C GLN A 20 9.25 -19.12 16.62
N SER A 21 8.07 -18.66 17.03
CA SER A 21 7.16 -17.95 16.13
C SER A 21 7.89 -16.69 15.68
N VAL A 22 8.26 -16.65 14.39
CA VAL A 22 8.85 -15.46 13.77
C VAL A 22 7.80 -14.37 13.79
N ASP A 23 8.04 -13.27 14.50
CA ASP A 23 7.15 -12.10 14.49
C ASP A 23 7.17 -11.51 13.07
N ARG A 24 5.98 -11.39 12.49
CA ARG A 24 5.75 -10.92 11.13
C ARG A 24 4.73 -9.79 11.16
N ALA A 25 4.91 -8.84 10.27
CA ALA A 25 3.99 -7.75 10.07
C ALA A 25 3.69 -7.55 8.59
N GLY A 26 2.41 -7.52 8.24
CA GLY A 26 1.97 -7.17 6.90
C GLY A 26 2.02 -5.67 6.65
N VAL A 27 2.42 -5.28 5.44
CA VAL A 27 2.31 -3.90 4.92
C VAL A 27 1.56 -3.98 3.61
N ALA A 28 0.50 -3.19 3.48
CA ALA A 28 -0.39 -3.19 2.32
C ALA A 28 -0.53 -1.78 1.73
N PHE A 29 -0.78 -1.71 0.42
CA PHE A 29 -1.29 -0.52 -0.24
C PHE A 29 -2.50 -0.88 -1.10
N TYR A 30 -3.50 0.01 -1.15
CA TYR A 30 -4.68 -0.18 -1.98
C TYR A 30 -5.22 1.15 -2.52
N ASN A 31 -5.25 1.33 -3.85
CA ASN A 31 -6.14 2.30 -4.48
C ASN A 31 -7.59 1.78 -4.37
N VAL A 32 -8.41 2.48 -3.57
CA VAL A 32 -9.77 2.02 -3.26
C VAL A 32 -10.81 2.50 -4.26
N GLU A 33 -10.46 3.12 -5.38
CA GLU A 33 -11.40 3.64 -6.40
C GLU A 33 -12.51 4.50 -5.76
N ASN A 34 -12.16 5.72 -5.37
CA ASN A 34 -13.04 6.77 -4.82
C ASN A 34 -13.92 6.31 -3.65
N LEU A 35 -13.32 6.22 -2.45
CA LEU A 35 -14.09 6.14 -1.22
C LEU A 35 -14.59 7.54 -0.84
N MET A 36 -15.78 7.87 -1.32
CA MET A 36 -16.48 9.14 -1.09
C MET A 36 -17.73 8.89 -0.23
N ASP A 37 -18.05 9.83 0.65
CA ASP A 37 -19.31 9.85 1.38
C ASP A 37 -20.47 10.24 0.45
N THR A 38 -21.60 10.69 1.00
CA THR A 38 -22.82 10.99 0.21
C THR A 38 -23.23 12.45 0.29
N ILE A 39 -22.36 13.30 0.83
CA ILE A 39 -22.59 14.69 1.20
C ILE A 39 -21.73 15.56 0.29
N ASP A 40 -22.38 16.36 -0.54
CA ASP A 40 -21.73 17.31 -1.44
C ASP A 40 -20.83 18.30 -0.67
N ASN A 41 -19.60 18.44 -1.12
CA ASN A 41 -18.71 19.50 -0.66
C ASN A 41 -18.64 20.59 -1.74
N PRO A 42 -19.26 21.78 -1.52
CA PRO A 42 -19.35 22.82 -2.55
C PRO A 42 -17.99 23.44 -2.95
N LEU A 43 -16.90 23.06 -2.29
CA LEU A 43 -15.53 23.48 -2.61
C LEU A 43 -14.76 22.45 -3.44
N LYS A 44 -15.31 21.25 -3.65
CA LYS A 44 -14.70 20.14 -4.38
C LYS A 44 -15.59 19.72 -5.56
N LEU A 45 -15.02 18.92 -6.46
CA LEU A 45 -15.71 18.33 -7.60
C LEU A 45 -16.15 16.90 -7.25
N ASP A 46 -16.98 16.77 -6.22
CA ASP A 46 -17.48 15.49 -5.68
C ASP A 46 -19.01 15.32 -5.86
N ASP A 47 -19.67 16.25 -6.55
CA ASP A 47 -21.13 16.28 -6.80
C ASP A 47 -21.65 15.01 -7.48
N GLU A 48 -20.78 14.32 -8.24
CA GLU A 48 -21.08 13.02 -8.83
C GLU A 48 -21.29 11.89 -7.78
N PHE A 49 -20.81 12.06 -6.55
CA PHE A 49 -20.95 11.11 -5.44
C PHE A 49 -22.07 11.53 -4.46
N THR A 50 -23.21 11.95 -5.00
CA THR A 50 -24.40 12.29 -4.22
C THR A 50 -25.60 11.41 -4.60
N PRO A 51 -26.62 11.26 -3.71
CA PRO A 51 -27.79 10.43 -4.01
C PRO A 51 -28.60 10.92 -5.21
N GLY A 52 -28.54 12.23 -5.50
CA GLY A 52 -29.25 12.87 -6.61
C GLY A 52 -28.45 12.94 -7.92
N SER A 53 -27.18 12.51 -7.93
CA SER A 53 -26.33 12.56 -9.13
C SER A 53 -26.73 11.51 -10.17
N GLU A 54 -26.13 11.58 -11.36
CA GLU A 54 -26.28 10.54 -12.39
C GLU A 54 -25.80 9.16 -11.91
N LYS A 55 -24.76 9.11 -11.06
CA LYS A 55 -24.29 7.87 -10.43
C LYS A 55 -25.26 7.36 -9.35
N ALA A 56 -26.15 8.21 -8.83
CA ALA A 56 -27.03 7.93 -7.71
C ALA A 56 -26.29 7.29 -6.54
N TRP A 57 -25.15 7.88 -6.14
CA TRP A 57 -24.31 7.37 -5.07
C TRP A 57 -25.02 7.60 -3.73
N ASN A 58 -25.55 6.53 -3.15
CA ASN A 58 -26.40 6.58 -1.96
C ASN A 58 -25.77 5.81 -0.80
N THR A 59 -26.41 5.87 0.36
CA THR A 59 -25.92 5.20 1.58
C THR A 59 -25.70 3.70 1.39
N GLU A 60 -26.54 3.02 0.62
CA GLU A 60 -26.37 1.58 0.36
C GLU A 60 -25.05 1.31 -0.38
N LYS A 61 -24.80 2.04 -1.48
CA LYS A 61 -23.56 1.90 -2.26
C LYS A 61 -22.32 2.26 -1.45
N TYR A 62 -22.41 3.33 -0.65
CA TYR A 62 -21.33 3.73 0.26
C TYR A 62 -21.00 2.63 1.29
N LEU A 63 -22.01 2.05 1.93
CA LEU A 63 -21.83 0.95 2.88
C LEU A 63 -21.28 -0.32 2.21
N THR A 64 -21.73 -0.63 0.98
CA THR A 64 -21.16 -1.71 0.17
C THR A 64 -19.69 -1.46 -0.13
N LYS A 65 -19.32 -0.23 -0.48
CA LYS A 65 -17.93 0.15 -0.74
C LYS A 65 -17.04 -0.06 0.48
N LEU A 66 -17.47 0.41 1.65
CA LEU A 66 -16.77 0.18 2.92
C LEU A 66 -16.61 -1.32 3.22
N GLN A 67 -17.67 -2.11 3.01
CA GLN A 67 -17.63 -3.56 3.22
C GLN A 67 -16.62 -4.24 2.30
N HIS A 68 -16.63 -3.90 1.02
CA HIS A 68 -15.72 -4.47 0.03
C HIS A 68 -14.25 -4.13 0.33
N ILE A 69 -13.96 -2.89 0.71
CA ILE A 69 -12.60 -2.51 1.11
C ILE A 69 -12.18 -3.30 2.35
N ALA A 70 -13.05 -3.41 3.37
CA ALA A 70 -12.75 -4.17 4.58
C ALA A 70 -12.48 -5.66 4.30
N GLU A 71 -13.31 -6.31 3.46
CA GLU A 71 -13.16 -7.71 3.05
C GLU A 71 -11.82 -7.98 2.33
N VAL A 72 -11.38 -7.03 1.50
CA VAL A 72 -10.08 -7.12 0.83
C VAL A 72 -8.93 -6.98 1.83
N LEU A 73 -9.03 -6.04 2.77
CA LEU A 73 -7.96 -5.81 3.75
C LEU A 73 -7.79 -6.97 4.74
N VAL A 74 -8.87 -7.64 5.15
CA VAL A 74 -8.77 -8.83 6.02
C VAL A 74 -8.17 -10.05 5.33
N THR A 75 -8.26 -10.14 4.00
CA THR A 75 -7.68 -11.24 3.23
C THR A 75 -6.25 -10.95 2.74
N ALA A 76 -5.73 -9.75 3.00
CA ALA A 76 -4.40 -9.36 2.52
C ALA A 76 -3.27 -10.20 3.13
N GLY A 77 -3.41 -10.64 4.37
CA GLY A 77 -2.40 -11.41 5.11
C GLY A 77 -3.03 -12.45 6.04
N GLN A 78 -2.18 -13.17 6.78
CA GLN A 78 -2.65 -14.05 7.86
C GLN A 78 -3.28 -13.25 9.01
N ASP A 79 -2.66 -12.12 9.33
CA ASP A 79 -3.15 -11.12 10.27
C ASP A 79 -3.44 -9.81 9.53
N LEU A 80 -4.25 -8.95 10.15
CA LEU A 80 -4.48 -7.59 9.70
C LEU A 80 -3.16 -6.83 9.51
N PRO A 81 -2.93 -6.17 8.35
CA PRO A 81 -1.68 -5.46 8.11
C PRO A 81 -1.41 -4.38 9.16
N VAL A 82 -0.15 -4.24 9.55
CA VAL A 82 0.27 -3.22 10.52
C VAL A 82 0.21 -1.82 9.92
N LEU A 83 0.57 -1.69 8.65
CA LEU A 83 0.50 -0.45 7.87
C LEU A 83 -0.33 -0.69 6.62
N ILE A 84 -1.30 0.18 6.35
CA ILE A 84 -2.14 0.17 5.16
C ILE A 84 -2.12 1.56 4.54
N GLY A 85 -1.41 1.72 3.44
CA GLY A 85 -1.53 2.92 2.60
C GLY A 85 -2.78 2.84 1.74
N LEU A 86 -3.48 3.95 1.61
CA LEU A 86 -4.68 4.07 0.76
C LEU A 86 -4.56 5.33 -0.09
N CYS A 87 -5.16 5.32 -1.28
CA CYS A 87 -5.44 6.53 -2.04
C CYS A 87 -6.87 6.52 -2.57
N GLU A 88 -7.30 7.66 -3.11
CA GLU A 88 -8.69 7.92 -3.50
C GLU A 88 -9.64 7.97 -2.29
N ILE A 89 -9.18 8.62 -1.23
CA ILE A 89 -9.91 8.81 0.02
C ILE A 89 -10.43 10.24 0.08
N GLU A 90 -11.73 10.43 0.23
CA GLU A 90 -12.30 11.78 0.29
C GLU A 90 -11.86 12.59 1.51
N ASN A 91 -11.96 11.98 2.70
CA ASN A 91 -11.74 12.70 3.95
C ASN A 91 -11.49 11.74 5.13
N ARG A 92 -11.25 12.30 6.32
CA ARG A 92 -11.07 11.52 7.55
C ARG A 92 -12.32 10.72 7.95
N LYS A 93 -13.51 11.24 7.70
CA LYS A 93 -14.77 10.60 8.13
C LYS A 93 -14.97 9.25 7.44
N VAL A 94 -14.70 9.15 6.14
CA VAL A 94 -14.80 7.86 5.43
C VAL A 94 -13.80 6.82 5.94
N LEU A 95 -12.63 7.26 6.40
CA LEU A 95 -11.64 6.37 7.03
C LEU A 95 -12.10 5.89 8.41
N GLU A 96 -12.71 6.77 9.21
CA GLU A 96 -13.31 6.40 10.51
C GLU A 96 -14.42 5.37 10.34
N ASP A 97 -15.27 5.55 9.32
CA ASP A 97 -16.33 4.59 8.99
C ASP A 97 -15.75 3.25 8.50
N LEU A 98 -14.65 3.28 7.74
CA LEU A 98 -13.93 2.07 7.31
C LEU A 98 -13.32 1.31 8.49
N ILE A 99 -12.54 1.96 9.36
CA ILE A 99 -11.92 1.26 10.50
C ILE A 99 -12.93 0.87 11.57
N GLY A 100 -14.12 1.47 11.55
CA GLY A 100 -15.27 1.11 12.39
C GLY A 100 -15.97 -0.18 11.96
N ARG A 101 -15.70 -0.70 10.75
CA ARG A 101 -16.24 -1.98 10.27
C ARG A 101 -15.79 -3.14 11.16
N GLN A 102 -16.70 -4.07 11.45
CA GLN A 102 -16.47 -5.18 12.39
C GLN A 102 -15.20 -5.98 12.05
N GLU A 103 -14.93 -6.14 10.77
CA GLU A 103 -13.80 -6.82 10.17
C GLU A 103 -12.44 -6.18 10.52
N LEU A 104 -12.40 -4.86 10.69
CA LEU A 104 -11.18 -4.09 10.91
C LEU A 104 -11.01 -3.62 12.37
N GLN A 105 -12.05 -3.72 13.20
CA GLN A 105 -12.03 -3.28 14.60
C GLN A 105 -10.88 -3.91 15.40
N ALA A 106 -10.57 -5.18 15.16
CA ALA A 106 -9.48 -5.89 15.84
C ALA A 106 -8.09 -5.28 15.56
N GLY A 107 -7.92 -4.53 14.47
CA GLY A 107 -6.68 -3.85 14.14
C GLY A 107 -6.41 -2.61 14.98
N ASN A 108 -7.43 -2.01 15.61
CA ASN A 108 -7.31 -0.78 16.40
C ASN A 108 -6.47 0.30 15.69
N TYR A 109 -6.88 0.61 14.45
CA TYR A 109 -6.12 1.50 13.58
C TYR A 109 -6.15 2.97 14.06
N GLY A 110 -5.03 3.66 13.87
CA GLY A 110 -4.94 5.12 13.79
C GLY A 110 -4.94 5.58 12.34
N ILE A 111 -5.17 6.87 12.13
CA ILE A 111 -5.33 7.49 10.80
C ILE A 111 -4.41 8.70 10.67
N ALA A 112 -3.51 8.66 9.68
CA ALA A 112 -2.82 9.83 9.15
C ALA A 112 -3.37 10.14 7.74
N GLN A 113 -4.00 11.30 7.59
CA GLN A 113 -4.54 11.84 6.33
C GLN A 113 -4.60 13.36 6.47
N PHE A 114 -4.38 14.04 5.34
CA PHE A 114 -4.47 15.49 5.19
C PHE A 114 -5.14 15.79 3.86
N ASP A 115 -5.95 16.85 3.83
CA ASP A 115 -6.58 17.32 2.62
C ASP A 115 -5.53 17.90 1.66
N SER A 116 -5.58 17.50 0.40
CA SER A 116 -4.69 17.97 -0.65
C SER A 116 -5.36 19.02 -1.55
N PRO A 117 -4.57 19.73 -2.37
CA PRO A 117 -5.08 20.67 -3.36
C PRO A 117 -5.93 20.03 -4.48
N ASP A 118 -6.00 18.70 -4.58
CA ASP A 118 -6.75 18.03 -5.65
C ASP A 118 -8.22 18.50 -5.70
N ALA A 119 -8.66 18.87 -6.90
CA ALA A 119 -9.97 19.48 -7.11
C ALA A 119 -11.12 18.50 -6.86
N ARG A 120 -10.90 17.19 -7.02
CA ARG A 120 -11.89 16.14 -6.72
C ARG A 120 -12.01 15.88 -5.22
N GLY A 121 -11.07 16.39 -4.42
CA GLY A 121 -11.07 16.22 -2.97
C GLY A 121 -10.71 14.80 -2.54
N ILE A 122 -9.78 14.15 -3.24
CA ILE A 122 -9.30 12.81 -2.89
C ILE A 122 -7.83 12.82 -2.50
N ASP A 123 -7.48 12.08 -1.45
CA ASP A 123 -6.18 12.12 -0.82
C ASP A 123 -5.57 10.73 -0.63
N CYS A 124 -4.31 10.75 -0.20
CA CYS A 124 -3.62 9.60 0.37
C CYS A 124 -3.86 9.52 1.88
N ALA A 125 -3.92 8.29 2.39
CA ALA A 125 -4.04 8.02 3.81
C ALA A 125 -3.11 6.88 4.23
N LEU A 126 -2.74 6.86 5.51
CA LEU A 126 -2.09 5.73 6.16
C LEU A 126 -2.93 5.31 7.37
N LEU A 127 -3.42 4.07 7.34
CA LEU A 127 -3.92 3.39 8.52
C LEU A 127 -2.76 2.63 9.17
N TYR A 128 -2.65 2.74 10.49
CA TYR A 128 -1.57 2.07 11.23
C TYR A 128 -2.09 1.44 12.52
N ARG A 129 -1.67 0.20 12.81
CA ARG A 129 -2.01 -0.47 14.06
C ARG A 129 -1.35 0.22 15.24
N LYS A 130 -2.13 0.81 16.15
CA LYS A 130 -1.61 1.65 17.27
C LYS A 130 -0.71 0.87 18.24
N ASP A 131 -0.91 -0.44 18.34
CA ASP A 131 -0.10 -1.33 19.18
C ASP A 131 1.27 -1.66 18.56
N ARG A 132 1.42 -1.53 17.23
CA ARG A 132 2.62 -1.89 16.47
C ARG A 132 3.35 -0.72 15.84
N PHE A 133 2.70 0.43 15.69
CA PHE A 133 3.29 1.62 15.08
C PHE A 133 2.89 2.89 15.81
N GLU A 134 3.88 3.59 16.35
CA GLU A 134 3.69 4.87 17.04
C GLU A 134 4.15 6.02 16.15
N VAL A 135 3.19 6.76 15.58
CA VAL A 135 3.48 7.95 14.76
C VAL A 135 4.24 8.99 15.57
N LYS A 136 5.30 9.52 14.97
CA LYS A 136 6.13 10.61 15.51
C LYS A 136 5.92 11.92 14.79
N ASP A 137 5.74 11.86 13.48
CA ASP A 137 5.48 13.03 12.64
C ASP A 137 4.69 12.61 11.40
N ALA A 138 3.86 13.51 10.89
CA ALA A 138 3.11 13.30 9.66
C ALA A 138 2.78 14.65 9.01
N PHE A 139 3.00 14.77 7.71
CA PHE A 139 2.67 15.98 6.96
C PHE A 139 2.49 15.67 5.46
N PRO A 140 1.69 16.47 4.74
CA PRO A 140 1.61 16.40 3.29
C PRO A 140 2.85 17.02 2.66
N VAL A 141 3.38 16.38 1.62
CA VAL A 141 4.46 16.89 0.78
C VAL A 141 3.86 17.32 -0.54
N GLN A 142 3.83 18.64 -0.75
CA GLN A 142 3.20 19.22 -1.93
C GLN A 142 3.90 18.86 -3.23
N VAL A 143 3.11 18.46 -4.23
CA VAL A 143 3.54 18.30 -5.61
C VAL A 143 2.94 19.43 -6.44
N ASP A 144 3.78 20.40 -6.82
CA ASP A 144 3.38 21.48 -7.72
C ASP A 144 3.65 21.07 -9.18
N LEU A 145 2.61 21.08 -10.01
CA LEU A 145 2.64 20.71 -11.43
C LEU A 145 2.45 21.90 -12.37
N SER A 146 2.49 23.14 -11.86
CA SER A 146 2.20 24.34 -12.66
C SER A 146 3.13 24.50 -13.86
N MET A 147 4.34 23.94 -13.80
CA MET A 147 5.36 24.02 -14.85
C MET A 147 5.29 22.85 -15.85
N GLU A 148 4.51 21.82 -15.53
CA GLU A 148 4.41 20.56 -16.28
C GLU A 148 3.05 20.46 -17.01
N GLY A 149 2.43 21.62 -17.29
CA GLY A 149 1.12 21.73 -17.93
C GLY A 149 0.01 21.06 -17.12
N GLY A 150 0.23 20.88 -15.81
CA GLY A 150 -0.77 20.38 -14.86
C GLY A 150 -1.37 21.52 -14.04
N GLY A 151 -2.12 21.14 -13.01
CA GLY A 151 -2.67 22.06 -12.02
C GLY A 151 -2.49 21.51 -10.61
N ALA A 152 -3.40 21.85 -9.72
CA ALA A 152 -3.45 21.24 -8.39
C ALA A 152 -3.57 19.71 -8.50
N THR A 153 -2.81 19.00 -7.67
CA THR A 153 -2.77 17.53 -7.64
C THR A 153 -2.68 17.04 -6.20
N ARG A 154 -2.63 15.72 -6.03
CA ARG A 154 -2.52 15.09 -4.72
C ARG A 154 -1.13 15.31 -4.16
N ASP A 155 -1.08 15.55 -2.86
CA ASP A 155 0.16 15.57 -2.10
C ASP A 155 0.65 14.13 -1.85
N ILE A 156 1.95 13.99 -1.61
CA ILE A 156 2.51 12.75 -1.08
C ILE A 156 2.35 12.79 0.43
N LEU A 157 1.70 11.79 1.03
CA LEU A 157 1.61 11.71 2.49
C LEU A 157 2.94 11.17 3.04
N TYR A 158 3.62 11.95 3.88
CA TYR A 158 4.74 11.46 4.66
C TYR A 158 4.31 11.17 6.11
N VAL A 159 4.75 10.03 6.63
CA VAL A 159 4.59 9.65 8.05
C VAL A 159 5.89 9.03 8.54
N SER A 160 6.38 9.47 9.69
CA SER A 160 7.42 8.75 10.43
C SER A 160 6.86 8.18 11.71
N GLY A 161 7.34 7.01 12.10
CA GLY A 161 6.90 6.38 13.34
C GLY A 161 7.82 5.27 13.80
N VAL A 162 7.69 4.92 15.07
CA VAL A 162 8.43 3.82 15.66
C VAL A 162 7.63 2.54 15.46
N PHE A 163 8.19 1.64 14.67
CA PHE A 163 7.68 0.28 14.48
C PHE A 163 8.12 -0.58 15.67
N LYS A 164 7.15 -1.19 16.36
CA LYS A 164 7.34 -1.98 17.57
C LYS A 164 7.27 -3.47 17.23
N ALA A 165 8.35 -4.17 17.53
CA ALA A 165 8.41 -5.62 17.67
C ALA A 165 8.38 -6.00 19.16
N ASP A 166 8.29 -7.30 19.45
CA ASP A 166 8.42 -7.84 20.81
C ASP A 166 9.68 -7.31 21.53
N LYS A 167 10.84 -7.27 20.84
CA LYS A 167 12.11 -6.86 21.44
C LYS A 167 12.87 -5.75 20.70
N SER A 168 12.30 -5.20 19.64
CA SER A 168 12.97 -4.17 18.83
C SER A 168 12.04 -3.01 18.50
N GLN A 169 12.66 -1.84 18.34
CA GLN A 169 12.01 -0.63 17.89
C GLN A 169 12.85 -0.03 16.77
N THR A 170 12.20 0.31 15.68
CA THR A 170 12.85 0.85 14.48
C THR A 170 12.09 2.09 14.04
N LEU A 171 12.79 3.21 13.84
CA LEU A 171 12.18 4.37 13.19
C LEU A 171 11.99 4.04 11.71
N VAL A 172 10.76 4.18 11.23
CA VAL A 172 10.39 3.92 9.83
C VAL A 172 9.78 5.17 9.24
N HIS A 173 10.19 5.48 8.02
CA HIS A 173 9.68 6.56 7.20
C HIS A 173 8.79 5.99 6.11
N VAL A 174 7.54 6.44 6.05
CA VAL A 174 6.52 5.94 5.14
C VAL A 174 6.08 7.08 4.22
N PHE A 175 6.06 6.81 2.92
CA PHE A 175 5.48 7.69 1.91
C PHE A 175 4.31 6.98 1.23
N VAL A 176 3.13 7.61 1.21
CA VAL A 176 1.96 7.13 0.46
C VAL A 176 1.72 8.05 -0.73
N ASN A 177 1.77 7.49 -1.93
CA ASN A 177 1.78 8.22 -3.20
C ASN A 177 0.49 7.97 -4.00
N HIS A 178 0.02 9.02 -4.68
CA HIS A 178 -1.00 8.91 -5.73
C HIS A 178 -0.67 9.89 -6.87
N TRP A 179 0.16 9.45 -7.80
CA TRP A 179 0.70 10.32 -8.85
C TRP A 179 -0.32 10.62 -9.96
N PRO A 180 -0.08 11.67 -10.79
CA PRO A 180 -0.97 12.04 -11.88
C PRO A 180 -1.28 10.88 -12.84
N SER A 181 -2.56 10.68 -13.15
CA SER A 181 -3.01 9.56 -13.97
C SER A 181 -2.57 9.67 -15.42
N ARG A 182 -2.61 8.53 -16.14
CA ARG A 182 -2.36 8.47 -17.59
C ARG A 182 -3.56 8.85 -18.46
N TYR A 183 -4.64 9.40 -17.88
CA TYR A 183 -5.93 9.57 -18.56
C TYR A 183 -5.86 10.44 -19.83
N GLU A 184 -5.08 11.53 -19.81
CA GLU A 184 -4.87 12.41 -20.98
C GLU A 184 -3.85 11.86 -21.99
N GLY A 185 -3.39 10.62 -21.79
CA GLY A 185 -2.33 9.99 -22.56
C GLY A 185 -1.00 9.97 -21.80
N GLU A 186 -0.30 8.86 -21.92
CA GLU A 186 0.91 8.59 -21.15
C GLU A 186 2.04 9.59 -21.44
N GLU A 187 2.32 9.87 -22.72
CA GLU A 187 3.35 10.83 -23.15
C GLU A 187 3.07 12.24 -22.64
N VAL A 188 1.80 12.67 -22.70
CA VAL A 188 1.36 14.01 -22.29
C VAL A 188 1.52 14.19 -20.78
N THR A 189 1.22 13.14 -20.01
CA THR A 189 1.19 13.19 -18.55
C THR A 189 2.52 12.79 -17.90
N ARG A 190 3.45 12.17 -18.65
CA ARG A 190 4.76 11.72 -18.14
C ARG A 190 5.54 12.80 -17.40
N PRO A 191 5.68 14.06 -17.89
CA PRO A 191 6.42 15.09 -17.17
C PRO A 191 5.88 15.35 -15.76
N ARG A 192 4.57 15.22 -15.55
CA ARG A 192 3.93 15.40 -14.25
C ARG A 192 4.28 14.28 -13.26
N ARG A 193 4.41 13.05 -13.75
CA ARG A 193 4.87 11.91 -12.92
C ARG A 193 6.37 11.97 -12.63
N ILE A 194 7.19 12.41 -13.58
CA ILE A 194 8.61 12.71 -13.34
C ILE A 194 8.75 13.80 -12.26
N LYS A 195 7.91 14.83 -12.29
CA LYS A 195 7.87 15.86 -11.25
C LYS A 195 7.53 15.28 -9.87
N ALA A 196 6.49 14.47 -9.77
CA ALA A 196 6.12 13.78 -8.52
C ALA A 196 7.26 12.88 -8.01
N ALA A 197 7.89 12.11 -8.89
CA ALA A 197 9.07 11.29 -8.58
C ALA A 197 10.23 12.13 -8.04
N SER A 198 10.49 13.28 -8.66
CA SER A 198 11.54 14.21 -8.22
C SER A 198 11.25 14.79 -6.84
N VAL A 199 9.98 15.09 -6.53
CA VAL A 199 9.56 15.53 -5.19
C VAL A 199 9.82 14.43 -4.16
N LEU A 200 9.38 13.20 -4.43
CA LEU A 200 9.63 12.05 -3.55
C LEU A 200 11.13 11.81 -3.33
N LYS A 201 11.91 11.81 -4.42
CA LYS A 201 13.37 11.60 -4.36
C LYS A 201 14.06 12.65 -3.49
N ARG A 202 13.68 13.92 -3.58
CA ARG A 202 14.23 14.98 -2.70
C ARG A 202 13.94 14.74 -1.22
N GLN A 203 12.75 14.24 -0.88
CA GLN A 203 12.42 13.91 0.51
C GLN A 203 13.28 12.73 1.01
N ILE A 204 13.41 11.69 0.20
CA ILE A 204 14.23 10.52 0.52
C ILE A 204 15.71 10.91 0.66
N ASP A 205 16.24 11.71 -0.26
CA ASP A 205 17.61 12.21 -0.16
C ASP A 205 17.83 13.07 1.08
N SER A 206 16.83 13.85 1.49
CA SER A 206 16.90 14.58 2.75
C SER A 206 16.93 13.67 3.98
N LEU A 207 16.31 12.48 3.91
CA LEU A 207 16.36 11.49 4.99
C LEU A 207 17.73 10.80 5.03
N ASN A 208 18.26 10.37 3.88
CA ASN A 208 19.59 9.77 3.77
C ASN A 208 20.69 10.74 4.25
N ASN A 209 20.56 12.04 3.98
CA ASN A 209 21.51 13.03 4.53
C ASN A 209 21.39 13.23 6.06
N LYS A 210 20.27 12.84 6.66
CA LYS A 210 19.96 13.11 8.08
C LYS A 210 20.18 11.90 8.98
N TYR A 211 19.95 10.70 8.46
CA TYR A 211 19.99 9.44 9.19
C TYR A 211 20.96 8.49 8.50
N ASP A 212 21.68 7.70 9.30
CA ASP A 212 22.52 6.61 8.82
C ASP A 212 21.60 5.44 8.41
N ASP A 213 21.57 5.11 7.12
CA ASP A 213 20.80 4.02 6.50
C ASP A 213 19.31 3.94 6.95
N PRO A 214 18.48 4.97 6.65
CA PRO A 214 17.11 5.04 7.14
C PRO A 214 16.21 3.94 6.56
N VAL A 215 15.33 3.39 7.42
CA VAL A 215 14.27 2.48 6.97
C VAL A 215 13.15 3.27 6.29
N ILE A 216 13.02 3.12 4.99
CA ILE A 216 12.06 3.84 4.14
C ILE A 216 11.13 2.83 3.45
N ILE A 217 9.83 3.14 3.44
CA ILE A 217 8.81 2.43 2.67
C ILE A 217 8.01 3.48 1.87
N ALA A 218 8.20 3.50 0.55
CA ALA A 218 7.37 4.27 -0.37
C ALA A 218 6.37 3.33 -1.06
N MET A 219 5.09 3.53 -0.79
CA MET A 219 3.98 2.78 -1.36
C MET A 219 2.99 3.73 -2.03
N GLY A 220 2.11 3.24 -2.88
CA GLY A 220 1.20 4.12 -3.60
C GLY A 220 0.75 3.61 -4.95
N ASP A 221 -0.20 4.33 -5.55
CA ASP A 221 -0.49 4.28 -6.97
C ASP A 221 0.39 5.32 -7.66
N PHE A 222 1.46 4.85 -8.27
CA PHE A 222 2.43 5.72 -8.94
C PHE A 222 1.98 6.05 -10.36
N ASN A 223 0.89 5.44 -10.86
CA ASN A 223 0.43 5.55 -12.25
C ASN A 223 1.54 5.29 -13.29
N ASP A 224 2.64 4.68 -12.87
CA ASP A 224 3.79 4.27 -13.67
C ASP A 224 4.24 2.88 -13.23
N SER A 225 4.73 2.11 -14.21
CA SER A 225 5.31 0.79 -14.00
C SER A 225 6.76 0.90 -13.52
N PRO A 226 7.32 -0.16 -12.89
CA PRO A 226 8.69 -0.17 -12.40
C PRO A 226 9.78 0.26 -13.40
N PHE A 227 9.52 0.17 -14.70
CA PHE A 227 10.49 0.46 -15.77
C PHE A 227 10.28 1.83 -16.43
N ASP A 228 9.26 2.58 -16.02
CA ASP A 228 9.03 3.93 -16.53
C ASP A 228 10.07 4.92 -15.97
N GLU A 229 10.33 5.98 -16.74
CA GLU A 229 11.36 6.99 -16.46
C GLU A 229 11.24 7.62 -15.07
N SER A 230 10.02 7.83 -14.58
CA SER A 230 9.76 8.40 -13.26
C SER A 230 10.29 7.50 -12.13
N LEU A 231 10.14 6.18 -12.25
CA LEU A 231 10.55 5.22 -11.22
C LEU A 231 12.00 4.76 -11.41
N MET A 232 12.34 4.29 -12.60
CA MET A 232 13.64 3.67 -12.86
C MET A 232 14.78 4.70 -12.93
N ILE A 233 14.50 5.89 -13.49
CA ILE A 233 15.54 6.91 -13.71
C ILE A 233 15.43 7.99 -12.63
N THR A 234 14.28 8.65 -12.51
CA THR A 234 14.14 9.84 -11.65
C THR A 234 14.16 9.48 -10.16
N LEU A 235 13.36 8.51 -9.74
CA LEU A 235 13.41 7.99 -8.37
C LEU A 235 14.63 7.08 -8.14
N SER A 236 15.22 6.55 -9.22
CA SER A 236 16.35 5.62 -9.19
C SER A 236 16.05 4.36 -8.35
N ALA A 237 14.82 3.87 -8.42
CA ALA A 237 14.42 2.66 -7.71
C ALA A 237 14.96 1.43 -8.45
N ALA A 238 15.86 0.69 -7.81
CA ALA A 238 16.48 -0.49 -8.40
C ALA A 238 15.43 -1.58 -8.66
N THR A 239 15.47 -2.16 -9.86
CA THR A 239 14.56 -3.23 -10.31
C THR A 239 15.20 -4.62 -10.24
N HIS A 240 16.48 -4.71 -9.89
CA HIS A 240 17.19 -5.96 -9.68
C HIS A 240 17.24 -6.28 -8.19
N GLN A 241 17.14 -7.56 -7.82
CA GLN A 241 17.00 -7.96 -6.42
C GLN A 241 18.33 -8.38 -5.75
N GLU A 242 19.47 -8.09 -6.36
CA GLU A 242 20.79 -8.46 -5.86
C GLU A 242 21.76 -7.27 -5.96
N ASN A 243 22.69 -7.17 -5.00
CA ASN A 243 23.76 -6.16 -4.93
C ASN A 243 23.25 -4.71 -5.01
N PHE A 244 22.66 -4.24 -3.91
CA PHE A 244 22.18 -2.88 -3.78
C PHE A 244 23.32 -1.92 -3.49
N ALA A 245 23.24 -0.72 -4.07
CA ALA A 245 24.08 0.37 -3.63
C ALA A 245 23.62 0.82 -2.24
N ASP A 246 24.55 1.30 -1.42
CA ASP A 246 24.25 1.88 -0.12
C ASP A 246 23.20 2.99 -0.24
N GLU A 247 22.29 3.06 0.73
CA GLU A 247 21.15 4.00 0.80
C GLU A 247 20.23 4.01 -0.44
N SER A 248 20.27 2.96 -1.27
CA SER A 248 19.45 2.88 -2.49
C SER A 248 18.01 2.45 -2.20
N LEU A 249 17.14 2.78 -3.15
CA LEU A 249 15.75 2.31 -3.16
C LEU A 249 15.63 1.06 -4.03
N VAL A 250 14.76 0.14 -3.62
CA VAL A 250 14.52 -1.13 -4.31
C VAL A 250 13.02 -1.31 -4.53
N ASN A 251 12.64 -1.52 -5.78
CA ASN A 251 11.25 -1.77 -6.15
C ASN A 251 10.93 -3.28 -6.01
N LEU A 252 10.08 -3.62 -5.04
CA LEU A 252 9.73 -5.00 -4.73
C LEU A 252 8.80 -5.64 -5.77
N VAL A 253 8.11 -4.84 -6.60
CA VAL A 253 7.16 -5.35 -7.59
C VAL A 253 7.69 -5.41 -9.03
N ALA A 254 8.97 -5.07 -9.24
CA ALA A 254 9.59 -5.04 -10.56
C ALA A 254 9.48 -6.37 -11.34
N GLU A 255 9.61 -7.51 -10.66
CA GLU A 255 9.52 -8.83 -11.29
C GLU A 255 8.11 -9.16 -11.80
N PHE A 256 7.05 -8.66 -11.14
CA PHE A 256 5.67 -8.90 -11.56
C PHE A 256 5.38 -8.25 -12.90
N GLN A 257 5.87 -7.03 -13.12
CA GLN A 257 5.71 -6.33 -14.39
C GLN A 257 6.38 -7.09 -15.55
N LYS A 258 7.52 -7.75 -15.31
CA LYS A 258 8.20 -8.58 -16.33
C LYS A 258 7.37 -9.80 -16.75
N THR A 259 6.53 -10.29 -15.85
CA THR A 259 5.62 -11.42 -16.10
C THR A 259 4.22 -10.99 -16.49
N ASN A 260 4.00 -9.70 -16.82
CA ASN A 260 2.68 -9.14 -17.14
C ASN A 260 1.67 -9.42 -16.02
N ASP A 261 2.08 -9.22 -14.76
CA ASP A 261 1.24 -9.22 -13.58
C ASP A 261 1.29 -7.85 -12.92
N GLY A 262 0.23 -7.48 -12.22
CA GLY A 262 0.02 -6.11 -11.79
C GLY A 262 -1.24 -5.92 -10.97
N SER A 263 -1.40 -4.69 -10.49
CA SER A 263 -2.58 -4.24 -9.78
C SER A 263 -3.70 -3.79 -10.72
N TYR A 264 -3.37 -3.24 -11.89
CA TYR A 264 -4.32 -2.63 -12.81
C TYR A 264 -4.35 -3.38 -14.15
N ASN A 265 -5.53 -3.46 -14.77
CA ASN A 265 -5.70 -4.06 -16.10
C ASN A 265 -6.29 -3.06 -17.08
N TYR A 266 -5.51 -2.71 -18.11
CA TYR A 266 -5.98 -1.89 -19.22
C TYR A 266 -6.14 -2.74 -20.48
N LYS A 267 -7.39 -3.09 -20.82
CA LYS A 267 -7.73 -3.82 -22.05
C LYS A 267 -6.94 -5.15 -22.20
N GLY A 268 -6.78 -5.87 -21.10
CA GLY A 268 -6.07 -7.16 -21.06
C GLY A 268 -4.57 -7.04 -20.77
N ASN A 269 -4.00 -5.83 -20.79
CA ASN A 269 -2.63 -5.58 -20.39
C ASN A 269 -2.54 -5.31 -18.89
N TRP A 270 -1.80 -6.14 -18.16
CA TRP A 270 -1.62 -5.99 -16.72
C TRP A 270 -0.44 -5.08 -16.42
N GLN A 271 -0.63 -4.15 -15.51
CA GLN A 271 0.35 -3.14 -15.15
C GLN A 271 0.50 -3.10 -13.64
N ALA A 272 1.74 -3.22 -13.17
CA ALA A 272 2.09 -2.95 -11.79
C ALA A 272 2.19 -1.44 -11.63
N LEU A 273 1.08 -0.74 -11.43
CA LEU A 273 1.06 0.72 -11.18
C LEU A 273 1.19 1.03 -9.67
N ASP A 274 0.68 0.10 -8.85
CA ASP A 274 0.75 0.17 -7.39
C ASP A 274 2.09 -0.41 -6.92
N GLN A 275 2.96 0.45 -6.39
CA GLN A 275 4.34 0.10 -6.06
C GLN A 275 4.52 -0.20 -4.57
N MET A 276 5.50 -1.04 -4.29
CA MET A 276 6.14 -1.18 -2.98
C MET A 276 7.65 -0.99 -3.16
N ILE A 277 8.15 0.16 -2.74
CA ILE A 277 9.56 0.55 -2.86
C ILE A 277 10.13 0.73 -1.46
N VAL A 278 11.27 0.12 -1.18
CA VAL A 278 11.88 0.12 0.15
C VAL A 278 13.33 0.57 0.08
N SER A 279 13.89 1.11 1.16
CA SER A 279 15.34 1.25 1.27
C SER A 279 16.01 -0.13 1.34
N GLU A 280 17.23 -0.21 0.82
CA GLU A 280 17.98 -1.46 0.69
C GLU A 280 18.20 -2.19 2.02
N CYS A 281 18.30 -1.44 3.14
CA CYS A 281 18.56 -1.97 4.48
C CYS A 281 17.53 -3.00 4.95
N LEU A 282 16.30 -2.91 4.41
CA LEU A 282 15.23 -3.88 4.64
C LEU A 282 15.49 -5.21 3.93
N LEU A 283 16.47 -5.30 3.04
CA LEU A 283 16.78 -6.48 2.23
C LEU A 283 18.16 -7.07 2.54
N THR A 284 19.11 -6.25 2.98
CA THR A 284 20.49 -6.66 3.30
C THR A 284 20.68 -7.18 4.72
N GLY A 285 19.67 -6.99 5.59
CA GLY A 285 19.74 -7.43 6.99
C GLY A 285 20.47 -6.45 7.91
N ASN A 286 20.75 -5.24 7.43
CA ASN A 286 21.34 -4.15 8.21
C ASN A 286 20.33 -3.49 9.17
N SER A 287 19.04 -3.80 9.02
CA SER A 287 17.96 -3.34 9.89
C SER A 287 17.41 -4.46 10.79
N ARG A 288 16.82 -4.07 11.93
CA ARG A 288 16.01 -4.97 12.80
C ARG A 288 14.68 -5.38 12.15
N LEU A 289 14.38 -4.82 10.98
CA LEU A 289 13.27 -5.16 10.12
C LEU A 289 13.84 -5.72 8.82
N GLN A 290 13.26 -6.82 8.33
CA GLN A 290 13.65 -7.40 7.05
C GLN A 290 12.42 -7.70 6.21
N ALA A 291 12.32 -7.14 5.01
CA ALA A 291 11.27 -7.48 4.06
C ALA A 291 11.49 -8.89 3.50
N ASP A 292 10.47 -9.75 3.60
CA ASP A 292 10.48 -11.09 3.04
C ASP A 292 10.06 -11.02 1.56
N LYS A 293 11.05 -10.98 0.66
CA LYS A 293 10.82 -10.88 -0.80
C LYS A 293 9.86 -11.95 -1.35
N ARG A 294 9.78 -13.11 -0.69
CA ARG A 294 8.90 -14.23 -1.09
C ARG A 294 7.42 -14.00 -0.72
N LYS A 295 7.16 -12.96 0.07
CA LYS A 295 5.83 -12.60 0.57
C LYS A 295 5.27 -11.34 -0.07
N VAL A 296 5.99 -10.76 -1.03
CA VAL A 296 5.49 -9.70 -1.90
C VAL A 296 4.48 -10.30 -2.87
N ARG A 297 3.30 -9.68 -3.04
CA ARG A 297 2.27 -10.12 -3.99
C ARG A 297 1.23 -9.03 -4.24
N PHE A 298 0.54 -9.11 -5.39
CA PHE A 298 -0.78 -8.51 -5.56
C PHE A 298 -1.84 -9.43 -4.93
N ILE A 299 -2.76 -8.87 -4.16
CA ILE A 299 -3.86 -9.60 -3.53
C ILE A 299 -4.96 -9.78 -4.57
N ARG A 300 -5.11 -11.00 -5.07
CA ARG A 300 -6.02 -11.36 -6.16
C ARG A 300 -7.00 -12.42 -5.69
N ASN A 301 -8.04 -12.00 -4.98
CA ASN A 301 -9.14 -12.90 -4.61
C ASN A 301 -10.17 -13.01 -5.75
N ASP A 302 -10.81 -14.16 -5.90
CA ASP A 302 -11.82 -14.39 -6.95
C ASP A 302 -12.98 -13.39 -6.87
N PHE A 303 -13.38 -12.98 -5.66
CA PHE A 303 -14.47 -12.02 -5.46
C PHE A 303 -14.13 -10.60 -5.93
N GLN A 304 -12.84 -10.25 -6.04
CA GLN A 304 -12.39 -8.96 -6.57
C GLN A 304 -12.31 -8.95 -8.10
N MET A 305 -12.54 -10.10 -8.74
CA MET A 305 -12.28 -10.29 -10.17
C MET A 305 -13.59 -10.39 -10.95
N TYR A 306 -13.57 -9.80 -12.15
CA TYR A 306 -14.59 -9.96 -13.16
C TYR A 306 -13.96 -10.54 -14.43
N ASN A 307 -14.63 -11.47 -15.10
CA ASN A 307 -14.14 -12.01 -16.36
C ASN A 307 -14.72 -11.23 -17.55
N ASN A 308 -13.96 -10.28 -18.07
CA ASN A 308 -14.34 -9.53 -19.26
C ASN A 308 -14.30 -10.44 -20.50
N THR A 309 -15.37 -10.42 -21.30
CA THR A 309 -15.49 -11.29 -22.47
C THR A 309 -14.42 -11.05 -23.54
N LYS A 310 -13.87 -9.84 -23.62
CA LYS A 310 -12.86 -9.45 -24.60
C LYS A 310 -11.44 -9.44 -24.03
N TYR A 311 -11.29 -9.05 -22.77
CA TYR A 311 -10.00 -8.76 -22.15
C TYR A 311 -9.59 -9.77 -21.07
N GLY A 312 -10.44 -10.75 -20.78
CA GLY A 312 -10.20 -11.77 -19.78
C GLY A 312 -10.38 -11.25 -18.35
N PRO A 313 -9.75 -11.90 -17.36
CA PRO A 313 -9.83 -11.48 -15.96
C PRO A 313 -9.36 -10.03 -15.77
N THR A 314 -10.16 -9.23 -15.09
CA THR A 314 -9.88 -7.83 -14.74
C THR A 314 -10.39 -7.56 -13.33
N PRO A 315 -9.80 -6.61 -12.57
CA PRO A 315 -10.39 -6.18 -11.30
C PRO A 315 -11.82 -5.68 -11.52
N ASN A 316 -12.71 -6.06 -10.62
CA ASN A 316 -14.12 -5.70 -10.65
C ASN A 316 -14.29 -4.30 -10.06
N ARG A 317 -14.46 -3.31 -10.94
CA ARG A 317 -14.59 -1.90 -10.59
C ARG A 317 -15.98 -1.55 -10.07
N THR A 318 -16.08 -0.43 -9.37
CA THR A 318 -17.32 0.09 -8.78
C THR A 318 -18.22 0.67 -9.86
N TYR A 319 -17.64 1.46 -10.77
CA TYR A 319 -18.35 2.13 -11.86
C TYR A 319 -17.63 2.02 -13.21
N GLY A 320 -18.41 2.01 -14.30
CA GLY A 320 -17.94 2.22 -15.67
C GLY A 320 -18.70 3.37 -16.33
N GLY A 321 -18.15 4.57 -16.27
CA GLY A 321 -18.92 5.79 -16.50
C GLY A 321 -20.03 5.88 -15.44
N SER A 322 -21.27 6.09 -15.87
CA SER A 322 -22.43 6.16 -14.97
C SER A 322 -23.00 4.79 -14.58
N ASN A 323 -22.51 3.69 -15.18
CA ASN A 323 -23.00 2.35 -14.89
C ASN A 323 -22.41 1.84 -13.59
N TYR A 324 -23.26 1.56 -12.60
CA TYR A 324 -22.88 0.92 -11.34
C TYR A 324 -22.74 -0.59 -11.54
N TYR A 325 -21.56 -1.13 -11.23
CA TYR A 325 -21.31 -2.58 -11.19
C TYR A 325 -21.25 -3.13 -9.77
N GLY A 326 -21.00 -2.27 -8.78
CA GLY A 326 -20.88 -2.67 -7.39
C GLY A 326 -19.67 -3.57 -7.13
N GLY A 327 -18.58 -3.39 -7.87
CA GLY A 327 -17.31 -4.07 -7.61
C GLY A 327 -16.55 -3.51 -6.41
N TYR A 328 -15.28 -3.89 -6.31
CA TYR A 328 -14.37 -3.59 -5.21
C TYR A 328 -13.49 -2.38 -5.52
N SER A 329 -12.71 -2.49 -6.60
CA SER A 329 -11.81 -1.45 -7.14
C SER A 329 -11.38 -1.89 -8.54
N ASP A 330 -11.01 -0.94 -9.41
CA ASP A 330 -10.30 -1.26 -10.65
C ASP A 330 -8.80 -1.58 -10.43
N HIS A 331 -8.33 -1.52 -9.18
CA HIS A 331 -7.00 -1.95 -8.75
C HIS A 331 -7.07 -3.18 -7.83
N LEU A 332 -5.99 -3.96 -7.80
CA LEU A 332 -5.71 -4.96 -6.77
C LEU A 332 -4.73 -4.39 -5.74
N PRO A 333 -4.89 -4.69 -4.43
CA PRO A 333 -3.91 -4.30 -3.42
C PRO A 333 -2.55 -4.94 -3.67
N VAL A 334 -1.49 -4.25 -3.26
CA VAL A 334 -0.14 -4.82 -3.16
C VAL A 334 0.23 -5.01 -1.68
N TYR A 335 0.88 -6.13 -1.38
CA TYR A 335 1.20 -6.53 -0.02
C TYR A 335 2.60 -7.13 0.08
N PHE A 336 3.28 -6.90 1.21
CA PHE A 336 4.46 -7.66 1.59
C PHE A 336 4.53 -7.88 3.11
N GLU A 337 5.40 -8.79 3.54
CA GLU A 337 5.66 -9.02 4.97
C GLU A 337 7.04 -8.52 5.36
N ILE A 338 7.12 -7.94 6.55
CA ILE A 338 8.34 -7.67 7.27
C ILE A 338 8.49 -8.74 8.35
N VAL A 339 9.67 -9.37 8.38
CA VAL A 339 10.14 -10.21 9.47
C VAL A 339 10.86 -9.32 10.47
N LEU A 340 10.50 -9.44 11.73
CA LEU A 340 11.12 -8.70 12.81
C LEU A 340 12.25 -9.54 13.39
N THR A 341 13.46 -9.00 13.39
CA THR A 341 14.67 -9.72 13.79
C THR A 341 15.15 -9.27 15.17
N ASP A 342 15.50 -10.25 16.01
CA ASP A 342 16.28 -10.03 17.22
C ASP A 342 17.75 -9.84 16.76
N LEU A 343 18.20 -8.60 16.50
CA LEU A 343 19.63 -8.31 16.38
C LEU A 343 20.28 -8.24 17.76
#